data_AF-A0A5C7LUN3-F1
#
_entry.id   AF-A0A5C7LUN3-F1
#
_cell.length_a   1.000
_cell.length_b   1.000
_cell.length_c   1.000
_cell.angle_alpha   90.00
_cell.angle_beta   90.00
_cell.angle_gamma   90.00
#
_symmetry.space_group_name_H-M   'P 1'
#
loop_
_entity.id
_entity.type
_entity.pdbx_description
1 polymer ?
#
loop_
_entity_poly.entity_id
_entity_poly.type
_entity_poly.pdbx_seq_one_letter_code
_entity_poly.pdbx_strand_id
1 'polypeptide(L)'
;MADALTPKQEAFAQAYVETGNASEAYRRAYDAGEMKRTSLVVEASRLLDHPNVALRIGELRGEAFQRHEMTVGAIAAMLMEDRDLAHTVEAPSAAATASMGLAKLYGLITEKRDITNSDGTLTRAPVYKMVDKDDGDSAGS
;
A
#
# COMPACT_ATOMS: atom_id res chain seq x y z
N MET A 1 26.56 -12.70 -14.49
CA MET A 1 27.24 -11.47 -14.04
C MET A 1 26.13 -10.50 -13.72
N ALA A 2 25.94 -10.13 -12.45
CA ALA A 2 24.89 -9.20 -12.05
C ALA A 2 25.20 -7.83 -12.70
N ASP A 3 24.36 -7.40 -13.63
CA ASP A 3 24.52 -6.11 -14.32
C ASP A 3 24.54 -5.00 -13.28
N ALA A 4 25.67 -4.29 -13.22
CA ALA A 4 26.05 -3.41 -12.13
C ALA A 4 25.02 -2.29 -11.92
N LEU A 5 24.24 -2.42 -10.84
CA LEU A 5 23.40 -1.33 -10.35
C LEU A 5 24.32 -0.16 -9.98
N THR A 6 24.04 1.04 -10.49
CA THR A 6 24.84 2.20 -10.11
C THR A 6 24.61 2.52 -8.63
N PRO A 7 25.59 3.12 -7.91
CA PRO A 7 25.41 3.49 -6.51
C PRO A 7 24.18 4.38 -6.25
N LYS A 8 23.80 5.21 -7.24
CA LYS A 8 22.60 6.05 -7.16
C LYS A 8 21.30 5.26 -7.30
N GLN A 9 21.28 4.25 -8.17
CA GLN A 9 20.13 3.34 -8.32
C GLN A 9 19.95 2.46 -7.08
N GLU A 10 21.05 2.01 -6.45
CA GLU A 10 21.00 1.28 -5.17
C GLU A 10 20.44 2.17 -4.06
N ALA A 11 20.95 3.40 -3.93
CA ALA A 11 20.46 4.37 -2.95
C ALA A 11 18.96 4.69 -3.16
N PHE A 12 18.52 4.78 -4.42
CA PHE A 12 17.11 4.95 -4.75
C PHE A 12 16.26 3.76 -4.32
N ALA A 13 16.70 2.53 -4.63
CA ALA A 13 15.98 1.31 -4.26
C ALA A 13 15.84 1.18 -2.73
N GLN A 14 16.91 1.45 -1.98
CA GLN A 14 16.90 1.45 -0.52
C GLN A 14 15.94 2.50 0.04
N ALA A 15 16.07 3.76 -0.39
CA ALA A 15 15.19 4.85 0.06
C ALA A 15 13.72 4.61 -0.30
N TYR A 16 13.44 3.94 -1.43
CA TYR A 16 12.08 3.60 -1.83
C TYR A 16 11.47 2.51 -0.97
N VAL A 17 12.24 1.49 -0.58
CA VAL A 17 11.77 0.43 0.34
C VAL A 17 11.51 1.00 1.75
N GLU A 18 12.29 1.96 2.20
CA GLU A 18 12.10 2.62 3.50
C GLU A 18 10.91 3.59 3.54
N THR A 19 10.73 4.42 2.49
CA THR A 19 9.75 5.52 2.50
C THR A 19 8.44 5.20 1.81
N GLY A 20 8.43 4.22 0.89
CA GLY A 20 7.32 3.94 -0.01
C GLY A 20 7.01 5.05 -1.01
N ASN A 21 7.83 6.12 -1.07
CA ASN A 21 7.61 7.28 -1.91
C ASN A 21 8.72 7.44 -2.96
N ALA A 22 8.36 7.21 -4.22
CA ALA A 22 9.29 7.29 -5.35
C ALA A 22 9.92 8.67 -5.51
N SER A 23 9.13 9.73 -5.30
CA SER A 23 9.62 11.11 -5.44
C SER A 23 10.61 11.46 -4.34
N GLU A 24 10.34 11.02 -3.12
CA GLU A 24 11.24 11.25 -2.01
C GLU A 24 12.54 10.45 -2.15
N ALA A 25 12.42 9.17 -2.52
CA ALA A 25 13.56 8.31 -2.81
C ALA A 25 14.47 8.89 -3.89
N TYR A 26 13.89 9.45 -4.97
CA TYR A 26 14.66 10.08 -6.04
C TYR A 26 15.42 11.32 -5.58
N ARG A 27 14.82 12.16 -4.73
CA ARG A 27 15.53 13.33 -4.15
C ARG A 27 16.73 12.90 -3.33
N ARG A 28 16.55 11.89 -2.47
CA ARG A 28 17.61 11.37 -1.60
C ARG A 28 18.76 10.77 -2.41
N ALA A 29 18.46 10.07 -3.50
CA ALA A 29 19.47 9.36 -4.31
C ALA A 29 20.20 10.24 -5.34
N TYR A 30 19.55 11.25 -5.89
CA TYR A 30 20.09 12.08 -6.97
C TYR A 30 20.33 13.55 -6.59
N ASP A 31 20.10 13.92 -5.33
CA ASP A 31 20.18 15.30 -4.83
C ASP A 31 19.37 16.29 -5.70
N ALA A 32 18.18 15.86 -6.11
CA ALA A 32 17.33 16.56 -7.06
C ALA A 32 16.54 17.73 -6.44
N GLY A 33 17.13 18.44 -5.47
CA GLY A 33 16.49 19.52 -4.70
C GLY A 33 16.00 20.68 -5.58
N GLU A 34 16.68 20.95 -6.69
CA GLU A 34 16.36 22.05 -7.61
C GLU A 34 15.46 21.63 -8.79
N MET A 35 15.06 20.35 -8.85
CA MET A 35 14.28 19.81 -9.97
C MET A 35 12.78 20.10 -9.80
N LYS A 36 12.10 20.47 -10.90
CA LYS A 36 10.65 20.69 -10.90
C LYS A 36 9.91 19.42 -10.46
N ARG A 37 8.90 19.57 -9.61
CA ARG A 37 8.12 18.45 -9.04
C ARG A 37 7.56 17.51 -10.11
N THR A 38 7.08 18.04 -11.23
CA THR A 38 6.53 17.24 -12.34
C THR A 38 7.58 16.37 -13.00
N SER A 39 8.75 16.93 -13.33
CA SER A 39 9.87 16.18 -13.91
C SER A 39 10.36 15.09 -12.96
N LEU A 40 10.42 15.41 -11.66
CA LEU A 40 10.86 14.49 -10.62
C LEU A 40 9.97 13.26 -10.50
N VAL A 41 8.64 13.42 -10.49
CA VAL A 41 7.70 12.29 -10.44
C VAL A 41 7.86 11.39 -11.67
N VAL A 42 8.03 11.98 -12.85
CA VAL A 42 8.20 11.23 -14.11
C VAL A 42 9.51 10.42 -14.10
N GLU A 43 10.63 11.04 -13.73
CA GLU A 43 11.92 10.34 -13.66
C GLU A 43 11.93 9.26 -12.56
N ALA A 44 11.33 9.53 -11.40
CA ALA A 44 11.18 8.53 -10.35
C ALA A 44 10.34 7.32 -10.81
N SER A 45 9.25 7.56 -11.54
CA SER A 45 8.42 6.49 -12.11
C SER A 45 9.20 5.66 -13.14
N ARG A 46 9.94 6.32 -14.04
CA ARG A 46 10.79 5.62 -15.02
C ARG A 46 11.86 4.78 -14.34
N LEU A 47 12.42 5.26 -13.24
CA LEU A 47 13.45 4.56 -12.49
C LEU A 47 12.88 3.34 -11.75
N LEU A 48 11.63 3.40 -11.29
CA LEU A 48 10.94 2.23 -10.74
C LEU A 48 10.71 1.13 -11.78
N ASP A 49 10.37 1.51 -13.01
CA ASP A 49 10.12 0.57 -14.11
C ASP A 49 11.43 0.01 -14.71
N HIS A 50 12.59 0.52 -14.29
CA HIS A 50 13.87 0.03 -14.76
C HIS A 50 14.13 -1.40 -14.25
N PRO A 51 14.40 -2.39 -15.12
CA PRO A 51 14.38 -3.81 -14.76
C PRO A 51 15.30 -4.16 -13.59
N ASN A 52 16.53 -3.62 -13.57
CA ASN A 52 17.50 -3.89 -12.51
C ASN A 52 17.09 -3.24 -11.17
N VAL A 53 16.43 -2.08 -11.20
CA VAL A 53 15.96 -1.38 -9.99
C VAL A 53 14.74 -2.10 -9.43
N ALA A 54 13.79 -2.49 -10.29
CA ALA A 54 12.64 -3.29 -9.90
C ALA A 54 13.06 -4.62 -9.26
N LEU A 55 14.04 -5.31 -9.85
CA LEU A 55 14.58 -6.55 -9.29
C LEU A 55 15.21 -6.30 -7.91
N ARG A 56 16.04 -5.25 -7.79
CA ARG A 56 16.68 -4.90 -6.52
C ARG A 56 15.68 -4.53 -5.42
N ILE A 57 14.62 -3.79 -5.76
CA ILE A 57 13.52 -3.51 -4.83
C ILE A 57 12.84 -4.81 -4.38
N GLY A 58 12.65 -5.76 -5.30
CA GLY A 58 12.13 -7.09 -4.98
C GLY A 58 13.01 -7.85 -4.00
N GLU A 59 14.33 -7.86 -4.22
CA GLU A 59 15.31 -8.46 -3.30
C GLU A 59 15.28 -7.79 -1.93
N LEU A 60 15.37 -6.46 -1.88
CA LEU A 60 15.35 -5.69 -0.63
C LEU A 60 14.04 -5.88 0.14
N ARG A 61 12.91 -5.95 -0.56
CA ARG A 61 11.62 -6.30 0.05
C ARG A 61 11.61 -7.74 0.54
N GLY A 62 12.19 -8.69 -0.18
CA GLY A 62 12.35 -10.07 0.26
C GLY A 62 13.23 -10.19 1.52
N GLU A 63 14.34 -9.47 1.57
CA GLU A 63 15.24 -9.40 2.73
C GLU A 63 14.59 -8.69 3.93
N ALA A 64 13.89 -7.57 3.69
CA ALA A 64 13.13 -6.88 4.73
C ALA A 64 11.95 -7.73 5.23
N PHE A 65 11.29 -8.45 4.33
CA PHE A 65 10.24 -9.41 4.65
C PHE A 65 10.79 -10.54 5.53
N GLN A 66 11.92 -11.14 5.16
CA GLN A 66 12.59 -12.16 5.98
C GLN A 66 13.06 -11.64 7.35
N ARG A 67 13.54 -10.40 7.44
CA ARG A 67 13.98 -9.78 8.70
C ARG A 67 12.83 -9.37 9.62
N HIS A 68 11.66 -9.08 9.06
CA HIS A 68 10.51 -8.54 9.78
C HIS A 68 9.23 -9.36 9.57
N GLU A 69 9.30 -10.69 9.40
CA GLU A 69 8.14 -11.55 9.09
C GLU A 69 7.00 -11.45 10.13
N MET A 70 6.20 -10.40 10.02
CA MET A 70 4.81 -10.32 10.44
C MET A 70 4.00 -10.60 9.18
N THR A 71 3.81 -11.89 8.89
CA THR A 71 2.87 -12.31 7.85
C THR A 71 1.44 -11.95 8.28
N VAL A 72 0.51 -11.87 7.33
CA VAL A 72 -0.92 -11.71 7.65
C VAL A 72 -1.37 -12.78 8.64
N GLY A 73 -0.88 -14.02 8.50
CA GLY A 73 -1.13 -15.11 9.44
C GLY A 73 -0.53 -14.85 10.84
N ALA A 74 0.70 -14.33 10.93
CA ALA A 74 1.33 -13.98 12.20
C ALA A 74 0.59 -12.85 12.93
N ILE A 75 0.18 -11.80 12.21
CA ILE A 75 -0.63 -10.70 12.76
C ILE A 75 -1.99 -11.21 13.23
N ALA A 76 -2.62 -12.10 12.45
CA ALA A 76 -3.87 -12.73 12.85
C ALA A 76 -3.70 -13.56 14.12
N ALA A 77 -2.63 -14.36 14.22
CA ALA A 77 -2.35 -15.16 15.41
C ALA A 77 -2.15 -14.29 16.66
N MET A 78 -1.36 -13.22 16.55
CA MET A 78 -1.17 -12.27 17.66
C MET A 78 -2.48 -11.60 18.08
N LEU A 79 -3.31 -11.16 17.14
CA LEU A 79 -4.61 -10.57 17.46
C LEU A 79 -5.59 -11.57 18.11
N MET A 80 -5.52 -12.85 17.74
CA MET A 80 -6.31 -13.89 18.39
C MET A 80 -5.82 -14.13 19.83
N GLU A 81 -4.51 -14.18 20.05
CA GLU A 81 -3.91 -14.32 21.39
C GLU A 81 -4.26 -13.12 22.29
N ASP A 82 -4.16 -11.89 21.78
CA ASP A 82 -4.56 -10.68 22.50
C ASP A 82 -6.05 -10.68 22.86
N ARG A 83 -6.89 -11.19 21.94
CA ARG A 83 -8.34 -11.33 22.18
C ARG A 83 -8.62 -12.34 23.29
N ASP A 84 -7.93 -13.48 23.28
CA ASP A 84 -8.09 -14.51 24.31
C ASP A 84 -7.60 -14.00 25.67
N LEU A 85 -6.45 -13.31 25.70
CA LEU A 85 -5.97 -12.63 26.90
C LEU A 85 -6.99 -11.61 27.42
N ALA A 86 -7.56 -10.78 26.54
CA ALA A 86 -8.60 -9.81 26.90
C ALA A 86 -9.85 -10.46 27.52
N HIS A 87 -10.21 -11.68 27.08
CA HIS A 87 -11.28 -12.46 27.71
C HIS A 87 -10.89 -12.94 29.12
N THR A 88 -9.64 -13.36 29.34
CA THR A 88 -9.18 -13.81 30.66
C THR A 88 -9.10 -12.69 31.70
N VAL A 89 -8.78 -11.46 31.28
CA VAL A 89 -8.69 -10.29 32.16
C VAL A 89 -9.98 -9.47 32.23
N GLU A 90 -11.09 -10.00 31.71
CA GLU A 90 -12.41 -9.34 31.68
C GLU A 90 -12.38 -7.93 31.06
N ALA A 91 -11.61 -7.77 29.98
CA ALA A 91 -11.48 -6.51 29.22
C ALA A 91 -12.25 -6.58 27.88
N PRO A 92 -13.60 -6.47 27.89
CA PRO A 92 -14.43 -6.65 26.70
C PRO A 92 -14.15 -5.63 25.58
N SER A 93 -13.72 -4.41 25.94
CA SER A 93 -13.34 -3.38 24.96
C SER A 93 -12.10 -3.77 24.16
N ALA A 94 -11.08 -4.34 24.81
CA ALA A 94 -9.87 -4.81 24.16
C ALA A 94 -10.15 -6.01 23.24
N ALA A 95 -11.00 -6.96 23.68
CA ALA A 95 -11.43 -8.09 22.86
C ALA A 95 -12.20 -7.64 21.60
N ALA A 96 -13.05 -6.61 21.73
CA ALA A 96 -13.75 -6.02 20.58
C ALA A 96 -12.79 -5.34 19.59
N THR A 97 -11.78 -4.62 20.09
CA THR A 97 -10.74 -4.01 19.25
C THR A 97 -9.92 -5.05 18.49
N ALA A 98 -9.49 -6.12 19.15
CA ALA A 98 -8.76 -7.21 18.50
C ALA A 98 -9.61 -7.90 17.40
N SER A 99 -10.89 -8.14 17.69
CA SER A 99 -11.84 -8.71 16.72
C SER A 99 -12.05 -7.79 15.50
N MET A 100 -12.13 -6.48 15.71
CA MET A 100 -12.19 -5.50 14.62
C MET A 100 -10.89 -5.46 13.82
N GLY A 101 -9.73 -5.58 14.48
CA GLY A 101 -8.42 -5.68 13.85
C GLY A 101 -8.34 -6.87 12.88
N LEU A 102 -8.80 -8.05 13.32
CA LEU A 102 -8.91 -9.24 12.49
C LEU A 102 -9.83 -9.04 11.29
N ALA A 103 -11.02 -8.46 11.50
CA ALA A 103 -11.97 -8.21 10.43
C ALA A 103 -11.42 -7.24 9.36
N LYS A 104 -10.68 -6.21 9.78
CA LYS A 104 -9.98 -5.28 8.86
C LYS A 104 -8.84 -5.98 8.13
N LEU A 105 -8.06 -6.80 8.83
CA LEU A 105 -6.93 -7.54 8.25
C LEU A 105 -7.38 -8.50 7.14
N TYR A 106 -8.51 -9.18 7.32
CA TYR A 106 -9.11 -10.05 6.30
C TYR A 106 -9.97 -9.33 5.27
N GLY A 107 -10.06 -7.99 5.32
CA GLY A 107 -10.85 -7.21 4.37
C GLY A 107 -12.37 -7.38 4.49
N LEU A 108 -12.86 -7.91 5.63
CA LEU A 108 -14.28 -8.04 5.92
C LEU A 108 -14.91 -6.68 6.27
N ILE A 109 -14.09 -5.74 6.75
CA ILE A 109 -14.47 -4.36 7.04
C ILE A 109 -13.49 -3.44 6.31
N THR A 110 -14.03 -2.54 5.49
CA THR A 110 -13.24 -1.55 4.73
C THR A 110 -13.60 -0.15 5.17
N GLU A 111 -12.62 0.60 5.66
CA GLU A 111 -12.81 2.02 5.94
C GLU A 111 -12.69 2.83 4.63
N LYS A 112 -13.82 3.27 4.11
CA LYS A 112 -13.85 4.24 3.02
C LYS A 112 -13.52 5.61 3.62
N ARG A 113 -12.35 6.15 3.27
CA ARG A 113 -11.99 7.54 3.56
C ARG A 113 -12.08 8.36 2.28
N ASP A 114 -12.89 9.41 2.32
CA ASP A 114 -12.87 10.45 1.31
C ASP A 114 -11.68 11.36 1.63
N ILE A 115 -10.66 11.32 0.77
CA ILE A 115 -9.49 12.18 0.88
C ILE A 115 -9.82 13.49 0.19
N THR A 116 -10.28 14.48 0.96
CA THR A 116 -10.45 15.85 0.48
C THR A 116 -9.20 16.65 0.84
N ASN A 117 -8.46 17.12 -0.16
CA ASN A 117 -7.47 18.17 0.05
C ASN A 117 -8.18 19.42 0.58
N SER A 118 -7.51 20.26 1.37
CA SER A 118 -8.07 21.52 1.92
C SER A 118 -8.64 22.50 0.88
N ASP A 119 -8.39 22.27 -0.41
CA ASP A 119 -8.93 23.01 -1.56
C ASP A 119 -10.17 22.36 -2.24
N GLY A 120 -10.68 21.23 -1.74
CA GLY A 120 -11.93 20.62 -2.22
C GLY A 120 -11.88 19.93 -3.60
N THR A 121 -10.72 19.79 -4.23
CA THR A 121 -10.60 19.42 -5.66
C THR A 121 -10.54 17.93 -6.00
N LEU A 122 -10.62 17.02 -5.02
CA LEU A 122 -10.59 15.57 -5.29
C LEU A 122 -11.82 14.85 -4.73
N THR A 123 -12.95 14.97 -5.42
CA THR A 123 -14.02 13.97 -5.31
C THR A 123 -13.70 12.80 -6.22
N ARG A 124 -13.26 11.66 -5.66
CA ARG A 124 -13.13 10.42 -6.43
C ARG A 124 -14.53 9.87 -6.68
N ALA A 125 -15.15 10.23 -7.80
CA ALA A 125 -16.41 9.62 -8.22
C ALA A 125 -16.23 8.09 -8.33
N PRO A 126 -17.12 7.26 -7.75
CA PRO A 126 -17.03 5.82 -7.90
C PRO A 126 -17.34 5.45 -9.36
N VAL A 127 -16.36 4.90 -10.07
CA VAL A 127 -16.56 4.31 -11.39
C VAL A 127 -17.14 2.91 -11.21
N TYR A 128 -18.47 2.81 -11.12
CA TYR A 128 -19.17 1.58 -11.44
C TYR A 128 -20.05 1.83 -12.66
N LYS A 129 -19.57 1.41 -13.84
CA LYS A 129 -20.47 1.10 -14.95
C LYS A 129 -21.18 -0.19 -14.59
N MET A 130 -22.47 -0.11 -14.23
CA MET A 130 -23.34 -1.28 -14.38
C MET A 130 -23.41 -1.57 -15.88
N VAL A 131 -22.91 -2.74 -16.28
CA VAL A 131 -23.08 -3.30 -17.62
C VAL A 131 -24.45 -3.96 -17.65
N ASP A 132 -25.18 -3.68 -18.72
CA ASP A 132 -26.62 -3.80 -18.95
C ASP A 132 -27.25 -5.18 -18.71
N LYS A 133 -28.57 -5.17 -18.48
CA LYS A 133 -29.44 -6.27 -18.91
C LYS A 133 -30.64 -5.68 -19.63
N ASP A 134 -30.50 -5.56 -20.96
CA ASP A 134 -31.61 -5.69 -21.88
C ASP A 134 -32.39 -6.97 -21.53
N ASP A 135 -33.68 -6.83 -21.25
CA ASP A 135 -34.70 -7.82 -21.55
C ASP A 135 -36.01 -7.06 -21.75
N GLY A 136 -36.50 -7.08 -22.99
CA GLY A 136 -37.68 -6.35 -23.42
C GLY A 136 -39.01 -7.02 -23.09
N ASP A 137 -40.03 -6.28 -23.51
CA ASP A 137 -41.39 -6.71 -23.87
C ASP A 137 -42.30 -7.26 -22.77
N SER A 138 -43.37 -6.50 -22.44
CA SER A 138 -44.75 -6.87 -22.82
C SER A 138 -45.82 -6.08 -22.04
N ALA A 139 -46.69 -5.43 -22.82
CA ALA A 139 -48.15 -5.37 -22.77
C ALA A 139 -48.95 -5.19 -21.44
N GLY A 140 -49.94 -4.27 -21.54
CA GLY A 140 -51.26 -4.35 -20.91
C GLY A 140 -51.37 -3.67 -19.55
N SER A 141 -52.35 -2.82 -19.25
CA SER A 141 -53.66 -2.52 -19.86
C SER A 141 -53.99 -1.03 -19.73
#